data_AF-A0A956KDL1-F1
#
_entry.id   AF-A0A956KDL1-F1
#
_cell.length_a   1.000
_cell.length_b   1.000
_cell.length_c   1.000
_cell.angle_alpha   90.00
_cell.angle_beta   90.00
_cell.angle_gamma   90.00
#
_symmetry.space_group_name_H-M   'P 1'
#
loop_
_entity.id
_entity.type
_entity.pdbx_description
1 polymer ?
#
loop_
_entity_poly.entity_id
_entity_poly.type
_entity_poly.pdbx_seq_one_letter_code
_entity_poly.pdbx_strand_id
1 'polypeptide(L)'
;MELVYPRLRFDLRRDAFVVWLRWVSLERPPSPDDPPSQGIRVELQVNRNAVLGPTIVYRRDLAAPVYLRGASARVAEVLKVALRRGFIDLTLVIHGSIANAPYAAVYQARDYEGEAIDTRPLAGTPLLQLQPSTPGDRWHVAAQASARFALELAGDERRHLRVIDD
;
A
#
# COMPACT_ATOMS: atom_id res chain seq x y z
N MET A 1 -8.71 -24.74 16.86
CA MET A 1 -7.62 -23.78 16.64
C MET A 1 -8.27 -22.46 16.22
N GLU A 2 -8.09 -21.40 17.00
CA GLU A 2 -8.66 -20.09 16.70
C GLU A 2 -7.74 -19.34 15.72
N LEU A 3 -8.31 -18.70 14.68
CA LEU A 3 -7.54 -17.92 13.71
C LEU A 3 -7.20 -16.56 14.33
N VAL A 4 -5.90 -16.30 14.53
CA VAL A 4 -5.41 -15.02 15.06
C VAL A 4 -4.80 -14.22 13.91
N TYR A 5 -5.36 -13.04 13.64
CA TYR A 5 -4.82 -12.10 12.66
C TYR A 5 -3.96 -11.03 13.35
N PRO A 6 -2.91 -10.52 12.68
CA PRO A 6 -2.22 -9.33 13.16
C PRO A 6 -3.20 -8.15 13.28
N ARG A 7 -3.05 -7.36 14.34
CA ARG A 7 -3.90 -6.19 14.60
C ARG A 7 -3.35 -4.96 13.89
N LEU A 8 -4.22 -4.27 13.18
CA LEU A 8 -3.94 -2.98 12.55
C LEU A 8 -4.83 -1.92 13.21
N ARG A 9 -4.21 -1.03 13.98
CA ARG A 9 -4.88 0.11 14.60
C ARG A 9 -4.68 1.35 13.75
N PHE A 10 -5.73 1.93 13.19
CA PHE A 10 -5.66 3.01 12.21
C PHE A 10 -6.40 4.27 12.66
N ASP A 11 -5.71 5.40 12.77
CA ASP A 11 -6.32 6.72 13.04
C ASP A 11 -6.76 7.39 11.73
N LEU A 12 -8.08 7.52 11.54
CA LEU A 12 -8.64 8.04 10.28
C LEU A 12 -8.23 9.49 9.96
N ARG A 13 -7.75 10.25 10.96
CA ARG A 13 -7.34 11.65 10.78
C ARG A 13 -5.84 11.81 10.58
N ARG A 14 -5.05 10.84 11.06
CA ARG A 14 -3.60 10.97 11.17
C ARG A 14 -2.84 9.93 10.38
N ASP A 15 -3.44 8.78 10.11
CA ASP A 15 -2.75 7.68 9.45
C ASP A 15 -3.07 7.65 7.96
N ALA A 16 -2.07 7.24 7.18
CA ALA A 16 -2.19 6.99 5.76
C ALA A 16 -1.56 5.64 5.42
N PHE A 17 -2.13 4.97 4.40
CA PHE A 17 -1.39 3.93 3.70
C PHE A 17 -0.41 4.58 2.74
N VAL A 18 0.86 4.23 2.86
CA VAL A 18 1.94 4.70 2.01
C VAL A 18 2.57 3.51 1.31
N VAL A 19 2.59 3.55 -0.01
CA VAL A 19 3.29 2.56 -0.84
C VAL A 19 4.65 3.12 -1.20
N TRP A 20 5.69 2.52 -0.64
CA TRP A 20 7.07 2.75 -1.03
C TRP A 20 7.40 1.90 -2.26
N LEU A 21 8.06 2.49 -3.24
CA LEU A 21 8.50 1.85 -4.47
C LEU A 21 9.97 2.17 -4.70
N ARG A 22 10.76 1.16 -5.07
CA ARG A 22 12.14 1.36 -5.48
C ARG A 22 12.54 0.32 -6.53
N TRP A 23 13.22 0.78 -7.56
CA TRP A 23 13.88 -0.12 -8.49
C TRP A 23 15.22 -0.57 -7.91
N VAL A 24 15.46 -1.88 -7.81
CA VAL A 24 16.73 -2.43 -7.30
C VAL A 24 17.25 -3.61 -8.16
N SER A 25 16.91 -3.66 -9.45
CA SER A 25 17.46 -4.70 -10.32
C SER A 25 19.00 -4.67 -10.34
N LEU A 26 19.59 -5.87 -10.28
CA LEU A 26 21.02 -6.11 -10.49
C LEU A 26 21.41 -6.03 -11.97
N GLU A 27 20.43 -6.11 -12.88
CA GLU A 27 20.64 -6.01 -14.32
C GLU A 27 20.58 -4.54 -14.74
N ARG A 28 21.69 -4.06 -15.33
CA ARG A 28 21.74 -2.73 -15.96
C ARG A 28 20.61 -2.64 -16.99
N PRO A 29 19.85 -1.53 -17.05
CA PRO A 29 18.98 -1.30 -18.20
C PRO A 29 19.81 -1.40 -19.49
N PRO A 30 19.21 -1.83 -20.61
CA PRO A 30 19.89 -1.93 -21.89
C PRO A 30 20.66 -0.64 -22.27
N SER A 31 20.18 0.52 -21.81
CA SER A 31 20.88 1.79 -21.82
C SER A 31 20.62 2.58 -20.53
N PRO A 32 21.64 3.15 -19.87
CA PRO A 32 21.47 4.15 -18.81
C PRO A 32 20.75 5.41 -19.28
N ASP A 33 20.87 5.74 -20.57
CA ASP A 33 20.42 6.99 -21.16
C ASP A 33 18.99 6.91 -21.77
N ASP A 34 18.42 5.70 -21.86
CA ASP A 34 17.05 5.48 -22.35
C ASP A 34 16.33 4.40 -21.50
N PRO A 35 15.91 4.74 -20.27
CA PRO A 35 15.12 3.84 -19.44
C PRO A 35 13.79 3.53 -20.14
N PRO A 36 13.29 2.28 -20.08
CA PRO A 36 12.08 1.90 -20.80
C PRO A 36 10.92 2.86 -20.48
N SER A 37 10.34 3.41 -21.54
CA SER A 37 9.17 4.31 -21.50
C SER A 37 7.90 3.62 -20.97
N GLN A 38 7.96 2.31 -20.77
CA GLN A 38 6.86 1.52 -20.24
C GLN A 38 6.64 1.82 -18.76
N GLY A 39 5.54 2.51 -18.46
CA GLY A 39 5.07 2.69 -17.09
C GLY A 39 4.55 1.38 -16.50
N ILE A 40 4.77 1.19 -15.21
CA ILE A 40 4.11 0.17 -14.38
C ILE A 40 2.90 0.79 -13.71
N ARG A 41 1.83 0.02 -13.53
CA ARG A 41 0.64 0.49 -12.82
C ARG A 41 0.60 -0.14 -11.43
N VAL A 42 0.58 0.71 -10.41
CA VAL A 42 0.54 0.32 -9.00
C VAL A 42 -0.85 0.60 -8.44
N GLU A 43 -1.38 -0.37 -7.71
CA GLU A 43 -2.70 -0.30 -7.10
C GLU A 43 -2.67 -0.88 -5.68
N LEU A 44 -3.22 -0.14 -4.70
CA LEU A 44 -3.48 -0.66 -3.36
C LEU A 44 -4.99 -0.79 -3.17
N GLN A 45 -5.41 -1.97 -2.73
CA GLN A 45 -6.80 -2.27 -2.44
C GLN A 45 -6.98 -2.62 -0.96
N VAL A 46 -8.10 -2.18 -0.39
CA VAL A 46 -8.61 -2.62 0.92
C VAL A 46 -9.96 -3.27 0.69
N ASN A 47 -10.13 -4.54 1.05
CA ASN A 47 -11.34 -5.32 0.81
C ASN A 47 -11.80 -5.24 -0.67
N ARG A 48 -10.86 -5.31 -1.61
CA ARG A 48 -11.06 -5.16 -3.07
C ARG A 48 -11.51 -3.76 -3.54
N ASN A 49 -11.51 -2.76 -2.66
CA ASN A 49 -11.73 -1.37 -3.04
C ASN A 49 -10.38 -0.70 -3.29
N ALA A 50 -10.15 -0.16 -4.48
CA ALA A 50 -8.98 0.66 -4.74
C ALA A 50 -8.95 1.87 -3.79
N VAL A 51 -7.86 2.00 -3.05
CA VAL A 51 -7.56 3.12 -2.15
C VAL A 51 -6.31 3.88 -2.57
N LEU A 52 -5.45 3.27 -3.40
CA LEU A 52 -4.44 3.93 -4.21
C LEU A 52 -4.59 3.43 -5.64
N GLY A 53 -4.56 4.37 -6.58
CA GLY A 53 -4.43 4.06 -8.00
C GLY A 53 -5.75 3.83 -8.75
N PRO A 54 -5.65 3.45 -10.04
CA PRO A 54 -4.42 3.05 -10.72
C PRO A 54 -3.42 4.21 -10.90
N THR A 55 -2.20 4.06 -10.37
CA THR A 55 -1.12 5.06 -10.49
C THR A 55 -0.03 4.52 -11.39
N ILE A 56 0.33 5.25 -12.44
CA ILE A 56 1.42 4.88 -13.34
C ILE A 56 2.73 5.47 -12.79
N VAL A 57 3.75 4.64 -12.63
CA VAL A 57 5.11 5.04 -12.26
C VAL A 57 6.06 4.60 -13.37
N TYR A 58 7.04 5.43 -13.71
CA TYR A 58 8.04 5.07 -14.71
C TYR A 58 9.33 4.61 -14.04
N ARG A 59 10.03 3.68 -14.68
CA ARG A 59 11.31 3.16 -14.17
C ARG A 59 12.34 4.27 -13.92
N ARG A 60 12.38 5.28 -14.78
CA ARG A 60 13.30 6.42 -14.67
C ARG A 60 13.10 7.23 -13.38
N ASP A 61 11.88 7.25 -12.85
CA ASP A 61 11.52 8.02 -11.65
C ASP A 61 11.87 7.24 -10.36
N LEU A 62 12.26 5.96 -10.48
CA LEU A 62 12.50 5.04 -9.36
C LEU A 62 13.99 4.89 -9.00
N ALA A 63 14.86 5.76 -9.52
CA ALA A 63 16.26 5.85 -9.09
C ALA A 63 16.35 6.21 -7.60
N ALA A 64 15.46 7.10 -7.15
CA ALA A 64 15.18 7.35 -5.75
C ALA A 64 13.91 6.60 -5.31
N PRO A 65 13.76 6.30 -4.01
CA PRO A 65 12.49 5.89 -3.42
C PRO A 65 11.32 6.81 -3.83
N VAL A 66 10.26 6.20 -4.35
CA VAL A 66 8.99 6.89 -4.60
C VAL A 66 7.99 6.44 -3.55
N TYR A 67 7.19 7.38 -3.06
CA TYR A 67 6.17 7.14 -2.07
C TYR A 67 4.82 7.57 -2.62
N LEU A 68 3.88 6.63 -2.70
CA LEU A 68 2.52 6.88 -3.18
C LEU A 68 1.55 6.81 -1.99
N ARG A 69 0.72 7.84 -1.83
CA ARG A 69 -0.26 7.90 -0.76
C ARG A 69 -1.61 7.38 -1.20
N GLY A 70 -2.24 6.54 -0.38
CA GLY A 70 -3.66 6.25 -0.51
C GLY A 70 -4.51 7.52 -0.42
N ALA A 71 -5.64 7.55 -1.11
CA ALA A 71 -6.59 8.64 -1.05
C ALA A 71 -7.30 8.63 0.31
N SER A 72 -6.94 9.54 1.22
CA SER A 72 -7.37 9.53 2.62
C SER A 72 -8.89 9.44 2.81
N ALA A 73 -9.67 10.19 2.02
CA ALA A 73 -11.13 10.11 2.06
C ALA A 73 -11.64 8.70 1.72
N ARG A 74 -11.09 8.11 0.66
CA ARG A 74 -11.45 6.77 0.20
C ARG A 74 -11.03 5.69 1.19
N VAL A 75 -9.83 5.80 1.77
CA VAL A 75 -9.35 4.93 2.84
C VAL A 75 -10.32 4.98 4.01
N ALA A 76 -10.69 6.18 4.48
CA ALA A 76 -11.59 6.34 5.61
C ALA A 76 -12.98 5.74 5.35
N GLU A 77 -13.56 5.93 4.17
CA GLU A 77 -14.82 5.29 3.77
C GLU A 77 -14.74 3.77 3.87
N VAL A 78 -13.73 3.17 3.25
CA VAL A 78 -13.58 1.72 3.18
C VAL A 78 -13.31 1.12 4.56
N LEU A 79 -12.48 1.77 5.39
CA LEU A 79 -12.16 1.31 6.74
C LEU A 79 -13.37 1.38 7.68
N LYS A 80 -14.20 2.44 7.60
CA LYS A 80 -15.45 2.53 8.38
C LYS A 80 -16.41 1.39 8.07
N VAL A 81 -16.52 1.01 6.79
CA VAL A 81 -17.34 -0.14 6.38
C VAL A 81 -16.71 -1.45 6.87
N ALA A 82 -15.38 -1.58 6.77
CA ALA A 82 -14.64 -2.77 7.18
C ALA A 82 -14.70 -3.01 8.70
N LEU A 83 -14.81 -1.96 9.52
CA LEU A 83 -14.91 -2.08 10.99
C LEU A 83 -16.07 -2.99 11.40
N ARG A 84 -17.20 -2.96 10.68
CA ARG A 84 -18.36 -3.83 10.93
C ARG A 84 -18.04 -5.32 10.75
N ARG A 85 -17.03 -5.65 9.97
CA ARG A 85 -16.53 -7.01 9.76
C ARG A 85 -15.38 -7.38 10.71
N GLY A 86 -14.76 -6.39 11.35
CA GLY A 86 -13.63 -6.57 12.28
C GLY A 86 -12.28 -6.84 11.61
N PHE A 87 -12.21 -6.89 10.28
CA PHE A 87 -10.96 -7.13 9.56
C PHE A 87 -10.90 -6.43 8.20
N ILE A 88 -9.68 -6.29 7.69
CA ILE A 88 -9.40 -5.86 6.32
C ILE A 88 -8.53 -6.88 5.59
N ASP A 89 -8.78 -7.03 4.30
CA ASP A 89 -7.88 -7.64 3.33
C ASP A 89 -7.14 -6.53 2.58
N LEU A 90 -5.85 -6.38 2.84
CA LEU A 90 -4.99 -5.44 2.15
C LEU A 90 -4.31 -6.16 0.98
N THR A 91 -4.37 -5.60 -0.21
CA THR A 91 -3.74 -6.16 -1.41
C THR A 91 -2.99 -5.08 -2.18
N LEU A 92 -1.70 -5.29 -2.40
CA LEU A 92 -0.88 -4.45 -3.28
C LEU A 92 -0.66 -5.22 -4.60
N VAL A 93 -0.92 -4.55 -5.73
CA VAL A 93 -0.78 -5.11 -7.08
C VAL A 93 0.12 -4.22 -7.92
N ILE A 94 1.09 -4.83 -8.60
CA ILE A 94 1.92 -4.20 -9.62
C ILE A 94 1.56 -4.83 -10.95
N HIS A 95 1.05 -4.02 -11.88
CA HIS A 95 0.76 -4.41 -13.25
C HIS A 95 1.87 -3.95 -14.19
N GLY A 96 2.23 -4.81 -15.14
CA GLY A 96 3.24 -4.53 -16.15
C GLY A 96 4.18 -5.71 -16.34
N SER A 97 5.33 -5.44 -16.93
CA SER A 97 6.39 -6.43 -17.08
C SER A 97 7.13 -6.63 -15.76
N ILE A 98 7.38 -7.89 -15.40
CA ILE A 98 8.22 -8.26 -14.25
C ILE A 98 9.65 -7.72 -14.36
N ALA A 99 10.17 -7.59 -15.58
CA ALA A 99 11.49 -7.00 -15.85
C ALA A 99 11.55 -5.49 -15.54
N ASN A 100 10.41 -4.86 -15.27
CA ASN A 100 10.28 -3.45 -14.88
C ASN A 100 9.55 -3.26 -13.53
N ALA A 101 9.20 -4.35 -12.82
CA ALA A 101 8.48 -4.29 -11.56
C ALA A 101 9.37 -3.98 -10.34
N PRO A 102 9.11 -2.88 -9.60
CA PRO A 102 9.93 -2.45 -8.50
C PRO A 102 9.68 -3.32 -7.28
N TYR A 103 10.59 -3.20 -6.33
CA TYR A 103 10.30 -3.60 -4.98
C TYR A 103 9.28 -2.64 -4.43
N ALA A 104 8.32 -3.17 -3.72
CA ALA A 104 7.25 -2.38 -3.15
C ALA A 104 6.97 -2.81 -1.73
N ALA A 105 6.60 -1.84 -0.90
CA ALA A 105 6.21 -2.11 0.46
C ALA A 105 5.07 -1.18 0.86
N VAL A 106 4.09 -1.72 1.59
CA VAL A 106 2.98 -0.93 2.15
C VAL A 106 3.28 -0.64 3.60
N TYR A 107 3.22 0.62 3.97
CA TYR A 107 3.33 1.08 5.34
C TYR A 107 2.00 1.70 5.78
N GLN A 108 1.73 1.60 7.06
CA GLN A 108 0.90 2.58 7.76
C GLN A 108 1.85 3.63 8.33
N ALA A 109 1.67 4.89 7.96
CA ALA A 109 2.47 6.00 8.47
C ALA A 109 1.54 7.10 8.99
N ARG A 110 2.01 7.85 9.99
CA ARG A 110 1.34 9.10 10.39
C ARG A 110 1.67 10.18 9.39
N ASP A 111 0.65 10.75 8.77
CA ASP A 111 0.75 11.86 7.84
C ASP A 111 0.27 13.15 8.51
N TYR A 112 1.20 14.05 8.81
CA TYR A 112 0.92 15.39 9.30
C TYR A 112 0.91 16.33 8.09
N GLU A 113 -0.28 16.62 7.55
CA GLU A 113 -0.48 17.61 6.47
C GLU A 113 0.32 17.38 5.17
N GLY A 114 0.71 16.13 4.87
CA GLY A 114 1.48 15.76 3.67
C GLY A 114 2.99 15.67 3.89
N GLU A 115 3.47 15.95 5.11
CA GLU A 115 4.91 15.94 5.45
C GLU A 115 5.50 14.53 5.58
N ALA A 116 4.70 13.49 5.77
CA ALA A 116 5.22 12.13 5.96
C ALA A 116 5.77 11.48 4.68
N ILE A 117 5.58 12.15 3.55
CA ILE A 117 6.14 11.79 2.24
C ILE A 117 7.39 12.63 1.96
N ASP A 118 8.10 13.09 3.00
CA ASP A 118 9.51 13.43 2.82
C ASP A 118 10.22 12.18 2.32
N THR A 119 10.98 12.30 1.25
CA THR A 119 11.70 11.26 0.48
C THR A 119 12.59 10.29 1.29
N ARG A 120 12.61 10.42 2.61
CA ARG A 120 13.40 9.64 3.55
C ARG A 120 12.82 8.23 3.72
N PRO A 121 13.67 7.21 3.90
CA PRO A 121 13.25 5.87 4.29
C PRO A 121 12.31 5.89 5.49
N LEU A 122 11.14 5.25 5.36
CA LEU A 122 10.24 5.05 6.50
C LEU A 122 10.88 4.06 7.47
N ALA A 123 11.21 4.53 8.68
CA ALA A 123 11.67 3.69 9.76
C ALA A 123 10.47 2.92 10.35
N GLY A 124 10.19 1.74 9.80
CA GLY A 124 9.12 0.87 10.29
C GLY A 124 9.11 -0.49 9.60
N THR A 125 8.35 -1.41 10.16
CA THR A 125 8.08 -2.70 9.51
C THR A 125 6.88 -2.52 8.56
N PRO A 126 7.04 -2.84 7.27
CA PRO A 126 5.92 -2.76 6.34
C PRO A 126 4.86 -3.82 6.63
N LEU A 127 3.61 -3.48 6.34
CA LEU A 127 2.46 -4.39 6.41
C LEU A 127 2.51 -5.46 5.33
N LEU A 128 3.02 -5.09 4.15
CA LEU A 128 3.19 -5.95 2.99
C LEU A 128 4.50 -5.61 2.30
N GLN A 129 5.22 -6.62 1.81
CA GLN A 129 6.37 -6.45 0.95
C GLN A 129 6.20 -7.29 -0.31
N LEU A 130 6.67 -6.72 -1.41
CA LEU A 130 6.68 -7.30 -2.73
C LEU A 130 8.09 -7.21 -3.28
N GLN A 131 8.66 -8.38 -3.50
CA GLN A 131 9.87 -8.54 -4.29
C GLN A 131 9.48 -9.31 -5.54
N PRO A 132 9.50 -8.68 -6.72
CA PRO A 132 9.31 -9.39 -7.97
C PRO A 132 10.46 -10.37 -8.15
N SER A 133 10.18 -11.65 -7.98
CA SER A 133 11.16 -12.73 -8.11
C SER A 133 10.65 -13.71 -9.15
N THR A 134 11.42 -13.85 -10.25
CA THR A 134 11.30 -14.81 -11.37
C THR A 134 10.38 -14.45 -12.53
N PRO A 135 10.77 -14.73 -13.80
CA PRO A 135 10.01 -14.38 -15.00
C PRO A 135 8.80 -15.32 -15.14
N GLY A 136 7.72 -15.05 -14.41
CA GLY A 136 6.45 -15.75 -14.57
C GLY A 136 5.62 -15.14 -15.69
N ASP A 137 5.10 -15.98 -16.58
CA ASP A 137 4.39 -15.70 -17.85
C ASP A 137 3.11 -14.83 -17.81
N ARG A 138 2.88 -14.04 -16.76
CA ARG A 138 1.71 -13.15 -16.66
C ARG A 138 2.08 -11.72 -17.00
N TRP A 139 1.94 -11.39 -18.29
CA TRP A 139 2.19 -10.05 -18.84
C TRP A 139 1.29 -8.93 -18.27
N HIS A 140 0.31 -9.24 -17.42
CA HIS A 140 -0.67 -8.28 -16.87
C HIS A 140 -0.51 -7.98 -15.36
N VAL A 141 0.10 -8.86 -14.59
CA VAL A 141 0.36 -8.67 -13.15
C VAL A 141 1.78 -9.12 -12.89
N ALA A 142 2.65 -8.14 -12.67
CA ALA A 142 4.06 -8.38 -12.42
C ALA A 142 4.30 -8.89 -10.99
N ALA A 143 3.51 -8.43 -10.02
CA ALA A 143 3.60 -8.88 -8.65
C ALA A 143 2.31 -8.58 -7.86
N GLN A 144 1.97 -9.42 -6.89
CA GLN A 144 0.86 -9.19 -5.97
C GLN A 144 1.17 -9.78 -4.58
N ALA A 145 0.82 -9.04 -3.53
CA ALA A 145 0.85 -9.53 -2.15
C ALA A 145 -0.43 -9.11 -1.43
N SER A 146 -0.92 -10.00 -0.57
CA SER A 146 -2.15 -9.80 0.20
C SER A 146 -1.97 -10.28 1.62
N ALA A 147 -2.54 -9.54 2.58
CA ALA A 147 -2.60 -9.96 3.98
C ALA A 147 -3.90 -9.50 4.62
N ARG A 148 -4.35 -10.27 5.61
CA ARG A 148 -5.53 -9.95 6.41
C ARG A 148 -5.11 -9.45 7.79
N PHE A 149 -5.76 -8.38 8.24
CA PHE A 149 -5.54 -7.77 9.54
C PHE A 149 -6.86 -7.63 10.31
N ALA A 150 -6.84 -7.88 11.61
CA ALA A 150 -7.92 -7.43 12.49
C ALA A 150 -7.86 -5.89 12.57
N LEU A 151 -8.99 -5.21 12.37
CA LEU A 151 -9.05 -3.75 12.27
C LEU A 151 -9.52 -3.13 13.58
N GLU A 152 -8.75 -2.17 14.08
CA GLU A 152 -9.16 -1.25 15.14
C GLU A 152 -9.06 0.19 14.60
N LEU A 153 -10.09 1.01 14.79
CA LEU A 153 -10.01 2.43 14.43
C LEU A 153 -9.67 3.27 15.67
N ALA A 154 -8.69 4.16 15.52
CA ALA A 154 -8.28 5.13 16.51
C ALA A 154 -8.73 6.54 16.10
N GLY A 155 -8.80 7.47 17.06
CA GLY A 155 -9.30 8.82 16.79
C GLY A 155 -10.82 8.90 17.02
N ASP A 156 -11.15 9.18 18.28
CA ASP A 156 -12.47 9.51 18.83
C ASP A 156 -13.74 8.88 18.22
N GLU A 157 -14.04 7.68 18.70
CA GLU A 157 -15.38 7.12 18.75
C GLU A 157 -15.96 7.12 20.20
N ARG A 158 -15.48 7.99 21.11
CA ARG A 158 -16.17 8.25 22.40
C ARG A 158 -17.42 9.14 22.25
N ARG A 159 -17.88 9.39 21.01
CA ARG A 159 -19.26 9.74 20.69
C ARG A 159 -20.13 8.54 20.28
N HIS A 160 -19.64 7.30 20.35
CA HIS A 160 -20.52 6.14 20.39
C HIS A 160 -21.04 6.00 21.81
N LEU A 161 -22.20 6.62 22.03
CA LEU A 161 -23.01 6.48 23.22
C LEU A 161 -23.11 5.00 23.61
N ARG A 162 -22.69 4.66 24.83
CA ARG A 162 -23.25 3.50 25.51
C ARG A 162 -24.70 3.84 25.79
N VAL A 163 -25.61 3.31 24.98
CA VAL A 163 -27.00 3.18 25.40
C VAL A 163 -26.99 2.10 26.49
N ILE A 164 -27.17 2.54 27.73
CA ILE A 164 -27.59 1.68 28.83
C ILE A 164 -29.12 1.70 28.73
N ASP A 165 -29.73 0.59 28.34
CA ASP A 165 -31.16 0.38 28.52
C ASP A 165 -31.33 -0.47 29.80
N ASP A 166 -32.12 0.05 30.74
CA ASP A 166 -32.63 -0.64 31.94
C ASP A 166 -33.71 -1.68 31.59
#